data_AF-A0A2G5U8Z3-F1
#
_entry.id   AF-A0A2G5U8Z3-F1
#
_cell.length_a   1.000
_cell.length_b   1.000
_cell.length_c   1.000
_cell.angle_alpha   90.00
_cell.angle_beta   90.00
_cell.angle_gamma   90.00
#
_symmetry.space_group_name_H-M   'P 1'
#
loop_
_entity.id
_entity.type
_entity.pdbx_description
1 polymer ?
#
loop_
_entity_poly.entity_id
_entity_poly.type
_entity_poly.pdbx_seq_one_letter_code
_entity_poly.pdbx_strand_id
1 'polypeptide(L)'
;MESKLDDLSSYLKQEEIEKTTPITRLQREMNLALNLSKNLDFTGSFVYSPVTIILGIYPFFKLANPRIQQKMVDFFIKNGTDENAKEYFIDLLSVFKATRPAIEMLKPYAPNATEIDEYCHRYGRHGLELSVIEDFLKMDISFLELQTESEDSHSLINSFDYDPFYGWFINWFHTKEKKFYTSPEESRDLEFMCLNGYKHNYSENEQFRMVEIKIKTFTSLYVFLPKEQFKLKEIMKNMEDTKQFYQLMNSSKQTYISVSLLLRFL
;
A
#
# COMPACT_ATOMS: atom_id res chain seq x y z
N MET A 1 2.75 23.22 9.14
CA MET A 1 2.37 22.39 7.97
C MET A 1 3.21 22.77 6.76
N GLU A 2 3.29 24.06 6.39
CA GLU A 2 4.10 24.54 5.27
C GLU A 2 5.59 24.13 5.36
N SER A 3 6.25 24.29 6.52
CA SER A 3 7.66 23.88 6.65
C SER A 3 7.88 22.37 6.48
N LYS A 4 6.95 21.54 6.97
CA LYS A 4 7.02 20.07 6.81
C LYS A 4 6.75 19.62 5.37
N LEU A 5 5.87 20.33 4.65
CA LEU A 5 5.67 20.11 3.22
C LEU A 5 6.88 20.58 2.42
N ASP A 6 7.52 21.67 2.82
CA ASP A 6 8.73 22.17 2.15
C ASP A 6 9.91 21.22 2.37
N ASP A 7 10.07 20.65 3.58
CA ASP A 7 11.01 19.56 3.84
C ASP A 7 10.71 18.35 2.94
N LEU A 8 9.46 17.88 2.88
CA LEU A 8 9.03 16.78 2.00
C LEU A 8 9.26 17.07 0.51
N SER A 9 9.06 18.31 0.07
CA SER A 9 9.29 18.76 -1.31
C SER A 9 10.78 18.82 -1.68
N SER A 10 11.65 19.08 -0.70
CA SER A 10 13.10 19.13 -0.91
C SER A 10 13.68 17.75 -1.24
N TYR A 11 13.07 16.67 -0.73
CA TYR A 11 13.42 15.30 -1.09
C TYR A 11 13.10 14.97 -2.54
N LEU A 12 12.03 15.54 -3.11
CA LEU A 12 11.67 15.34 -4.51
C LEU A 12 12.57 16.11 -5.48
N LYS A 13 13.21 17.21 -5.03
CA LYS A 13 14.16 17.98 -5.84
C LYS A 13 15.48 17.25 -6.09
N GLN A 14 15.85 16.29 -5.26
CA GLN A 14 17.04 15.45 -5.52
C GLN A 14 16.86 14.51 -6.73
N GLU A 15 15.64 14.29 -7.20
CA GLU A 15 15.35 13.39 -8.35
C GLU A 15 15.44 14.07 -9.73
N GLU A 16 15.67 15.40 -9.82
CA GLU A 16 15.67 16.10 -11.12
C GLU A 16 16.96 15.94 -11.96
N ILE A 17 17.98 15.23 -11.49
CA ILE A 17 19.29 15.16 -12.19
C ILE A 17 19.56 13.85 -12.95
N GLU A 18 18.75 12.80 -12.83
CA GLU A 18 18.97 11.59 -13.66
C GLU A 18 17.95 11.43 -14.79
N LYS A 19 18.39 11.76 -16.01
CA LYS A 19 17.72 11.38 -17.27
C LYS A 19 17.66 9.86 -17.42
N THR A 20 16.69 9.21 -16.77
CA THR A 20 16.32 7.82 -17.06
C THR A 20 14.80 7.66 -16.99
N THR A 21 14.30 6.65 -17.71
CA THR A 21 12.91 6.21 -17.91
C THR A 21 11.85 6.79 -16.95
N PRO A 22 10.71 7.31 -17.44
CA PRO A 22 9.67 7.89 -16.58
C PRO A 22 9.24 6.91 -15.49
N ILE A 23 9.32 7.35 -14.23
CA ILE A 23 8.90 6.59 -13.06
C ILE A 23 7.40 6.33 -13.14
N THR A 24 7.02 5.05 -13.12
CA THR A 24 5.62 4.63 -13.14
C THR A 24 4.89 5.10 -11.87
N ARG A 25 3.56 5.24 -11.93
CA ARG A 25 2.73 5.58 -10.75
C ARG A 25 3.02 4.66 -9.56
N LEU A 26 3.11 3.34 -9.82
CA LEU A 26 3.42 2.34 -8.80
C LEU A 26 4.79 2.60 -8.12
N GLN A 27 5.83 2.92 -8.89
CA GLN A 27 7.14 3.23 -8.31
C GLN A 27 7.12 4.49 -7.43
N ARG A 28 6.33 5.51 -7.80
CA ARG A 28 6.17 6.71 -6.95
C ARG A 28 5.45 6.37 -5.65
N GLU A 29 4.38 5.60 -5.72
CA GLU A 29 3.65 5.14 -4.53
C GLU A 29 4.53 4.28 -3.61
N MET A 30 5.38 3.42 -4.19
CA MET A 30 6.37 2.64 -3.43
C MET A 30 7.45 3.54 -2.80
N ASN A 31 7.97 4.55 -3.51
CA ASN A 31 8.93 5.51 -2.95
C ASN A 31 8.31 6.35 -1.84
N LEU A 32 7.06 6.79 -2.00
CA LEU A 32 6.32 7.48 -0.95
C LEU A 32 6.15 6.60 0.28
N ALA A 33 5.78 5.33 0.11
CA ALA A 33 5.69 4.36 1.19
C ALA A 33 7.03 4.23 1.94
N LEU A 34 8.13 4.03 1.21
CA LEU A 34 9.48 3.94 1.77
C LEU A 34 9.81 5.19 2.60
N ASN A 35 9.56 6.38 2.05
CA ASN A 35 9.86 7.64 2.74
C ASN A 35 9.02 7.83 4.01
N LEU A 36 7.74 7.45 3.99
CA LEU A 36 6.91 7.42 5.20
C LEU A 36 7.48 6.45 6.24
N SER A 37 8.02 5.31 5.81
CA SER A 37 8.60 4.31 6.71
C SER A 37 9.91 4.72 7.36
N LYS A 38 10.69 5.63 6.77
CA LYS A 38 12.00 6.06 7.31
C LYS A 38 11.90 6.66 8.71
N ASN A 39 10.74 7.23 9.05
CA ASN A 39 10.47 7.82 10.36
C ASN A 39 9.88 6.83 11.38
N LEU A 40 9.64 5.58 10.99
CA LEU A 40 9.11 4.56 11.88
C LEU A 40 10.23 3.98 12.75
N ASP A 41 9.86 3.57 13.97
CA ASP A 41 10.79 2.85 14.83
C ASP A 41 10.95 1.40 14.36
N PHE A 42 12.09 1.10 13.74
CA PHE A 42 12.48 -0.24 13.33
C PHE A 42 13.02 -1.11 14.48
N THR A 43 12.74 -0.81 15.76
CA THR A 43 13.09 -1.69 16.89
C THR A 43 12.17 -2.91 16.98
N GLY A 44 10.93 -2.79 16.52
CA GLY A 44 9.94 -3.85 16.51
C GLY A 44 9.41 -4.19 15.13
N SER A 45 8.44 -5.11 15.09
CA SER A 45 7.60 -5.33 13.91
C SER A 45 6.66 -4.14 13.74
N PHE A 46 6.54 -3.64 12.51
CA PHE A 46 5.66 -2.53 12.18
C PHE A 46 4.82 -2.89 10.95
N VAL A 47 3.58 -2.42 10.94
CA VAL A 47 2.66 -2.50 9.81
C VAL A 47 2.10 -1.12 9.60
N TYR A 48 2.09 -0.66 8.35
CA TYR A 48 1.49 0.60 7.97
C TYR A 48 0.94 0.47 6.55
N SER A 49 -0.07 1.28 6.25
CA SER A 49 -0.67 1.33 4.92
C SER A 49 -0.45 2.74 4.36
N PRO A 50 0.47 2.90 3.39
CA PRO A 50 0.70 4.19 2.72
C PRO A 50 -0.59 4.75 2.14
N VAL A 51 -1.40 3.89 1.52
CA VAL A 51 -2.68 4.32 0.92
C VAL A 51 -3.64 4.83 1.97
N THR A 52 -3.75 4.14 3.11
CA THR A 52 -4.56 4.60 4.23
C THR A 52 -4.08 5.96 4.74
N ILE A 53 -2.78 6.12 4.94
CA ILE A 53 -2.19 7.39 5.37
C ILE A 53 -2.53 8.51 4.39
N ILE A 54 -2.38 8.26 3.08
CA ILE A 54 -2.70 9.21 2.03
C ILE A 54 -4.20 9.54 2.03
N LEU A 55 -5.09 8.54 2.13
CA LEU A 55 -6.53 8.76 2.24
C LEU A 55 -6.89 9.64 3.46
N GLY A 56 -6.16 9.50 4.57
CA GLY A 56 -6.34 10.37 5.73
C GLY A 56 -5.93 11.83 5.53
N ILE A 57 -5.16 12.14 4.48
CA ILE A 57 -4.83 13.52 4.11
C ILE A 57 -5.99 14.19 3.35
N TYR A 58 -6.93 13.42 2.80
CA TYR A 58 -8.02 13.95 1.96
C TYR A 58 -8.84 15.08 2.62
N PRO A 59 -9.27 15.00 3.89
CA PRO A 59 -9.99 16.10 4.54
C PRO A 59 -9.18 17.41 4.57
N PHE A 60 -7.87 17.32 4.83
CA PHE A 60 -6.97 18.47 4.83
C PHE A 60 -6.79 19.03 3.43
N PHE A 61 -6.67 18.16 2.42
CA PHE A 61 -6.64 18.59 1.02
C PHE A 61 -7.91 19.37 0.65
N LYS A 62 -9.09 18.87 1.01
CA LYS A 62 -10.37 19.53 0.71
C LYS A 62 -10.54 20.88 1.41
N LEU A 63 -10.03 21.02 2.63
CA LEU A 63 -10.14 22.25 3.44
C LEU A 63 -8.98 23.24 3.23
N ALA A 64 -7.90 22.81 2.57
CA ALA A 64 -6.74 23.64 2.31
C ALA A 64 -7.06 24.78 1.32
N ASN A 65 -6.32 25.89 1.44
CA ASN A 65 -6.35 26.93 0.42
C ASN A 65 -5.66 26.45 -0.89
N PRO A 66 -5.94 27.07 -2.06
CA PRO A 66 -5.44 26.60 -3.35
C PRO A 66 -3.91 26.43 -3.44
N ARG A 67 -3.15 27.29 -2.74
CA ARG A 67 -1.69 27.19 -2.71
C ARG A 67 -1.22 25.91 -2.01
N ILE A 68 -1.87 25.55 -0.91
CA ILE A 68 -1.55 24.33 -0.16
C ILE A 68 -2.07 23.09 -0.90
N GLN A 69 -3.25 23.18 -1.52
CA GLN A 69 -3.79 22.12 -2.39
C GLN A 69 -2.80 21.78 -3.51
N GLN A 70 -2.30 22.78 -4.24
CA GLN A 70 -1.33 22.55 -5.30
C GLN A 70 -0.04 21.91 -4.79
N LYS A 71 0.47 22.32 -3.61
CA LYS A 71 1.63 21.66 -3.00
C LYS A 71 1.37 20.17 -2.70
N MET A 72 0.17 19.82 -2.23
CA MET A 72 -0.23 18.43 -2.01
C MET A 72 -0.38 17.66 -3.33
N VAL A 73 -0.97 18.27 -4.36
CA VAL A 73 -1.12 17.68 -5.70
C VAL A 73 0.24 17.38 -6.32
N ASP A 74 1.17 18.34 -6.25
CA ASP A 74 2.52 18.19 -6.77
C ASP A 74 3.27 17.09 -6.02
N PHE A 75 3.02 16.94 -4.71
CA PHE A 75 3.57 15.88 -3.89
C PHE A 75 3.09 14.49 -4.31
N PHE A 76 1.79 14.30 -4.59
CA PHE A 76 1.24 12.98 -4.94
C PHE A 76 1.36 12.62 -6.43
N ILE A 77 1.16 13.59 -7.33
CA ILE A 77 0.90 13.32 -8.77
C ILE A 77 1.97 13.95 -9.68
N LYS A 78 2.76 14.92 -9.19
CA LYS A 78 3.77 15.73 -9.92
C LYS A 78 3.17 16.44 -11.13
N ASN A 79 3.06 17.78 -11.06
CA ASN A 79 2.43 18.62 -12.11
C ASN A 79 0.95 18.24 -12.37
N GLY A 80 0.24 17.79 -11.34
CA GLY A 80 -1.17 17.44 -11.44
C GLY A 80 -2.10 18.65 -11.24
N THR A 81 -3.39 18.43 -11.47
CA THR A 81 -4.47 19.37 -11.13
C THR A 81 -5.28 18.86 -9.94
N ASP A 82 -6.13 19.71 -9.36
CA ASP A 82 -7.04 19.31 -8.28
C ASP A 82 -7.98 18.18 -8.69
N GLU A 83 -8.43 18.15 -9.96
CA GLU A 83 -9.24 17.03 -10.46
C GLU A 83 -8.40 15.76 -10.51
N ASN A 84 -7.14 15.83 -10.96
CA ASN A 84 -6.25 14.66 -10.91
C ASN A 84 -6.05 14.16 -9.48
N ALA A 85 -5.97 15.05 -8.48
CA ALA A 85 -5.88 14.66 -7.08
C ALA A 85 -7.16 14.00 -6.56
N LYS A 86 -8.33 14.55 -6.88
CA LYS A 86 -9.61 13.94 -6.53
C LYS A 86 -9.76 12.54 -7.13
N GLU A 87 -9.44 12.38 -8.41
CA GLU A 87 -9.41 11.08 -9.08
C GLU A 87 -8.43 10.12 -8.40
N TYR A 88 -7.24 10.59 -8.04
CA TYR A 88 -6.24 9.80 -7.33
C TYR A 88 -6.75 9.30 -5.97
N PHE A 89 -7.43 10.13 -5.18
CA PHE A 89 -8.02 9.71 -3.92
C PHE A 89 -9.13 8.68 -4.11
N ILE A 90 -9.96 8.82 -5.14
CA ILE A 90 -11.00 7.83 -5.48
C ILE A 90 -10.37 6.50 -5.91
N ASP A 91 -9.29 6.55 -6.71
CA ASP A 91 -8.54 5.36 -7.10
C ASP A 91 -7.98 4.63 -5.87
N LEU A 92 -7.38 5.38 -4.94
CA LEU A 92 -6.89 4.83 -3.67
C LEU A 92 -8.02 4.22 -2.84
N LEU A 93 -9.18 4.88 -2.77
CA LEU A 93 -10.36 4.32 -2.10
C LEU A 93 -10.80 3.00 -2.74
N SER A 94 -10.73 2.90 -4.06
CA SER A 94 -11.11 1.69 -4.80
C SER A 94 -10.23 0.48 -4.45
N VAL A 95 -8.92 0.68 -4.23
CA VAL A 95 -8.01 -0.39 -3.80
C VAL A 95 -8.45 -1.01 -2.47
N PHE A 96 -9.12 -0.24 -1.60
CA PHE A 96 -9.46 -0.64 -0.24
C PHE A 96 -10.92 -1.07 -0.06
N LYS A 97 -11.85 -0.41 -0.76
CA LYS A 97 -13.30 -0.58 -0.59
C LYS A 97 -13.99 -1.20 -1.80
N ALA A 98 -13.26 -1.66 -2.81
CA ALA A 98 -13.85 -2.44 -3.88
C ALA A 98 -14.36 -3.80 -3.35
N THR A 99 -15.63 -3.84 -2.97
CA THR A 99 -16.29 -4.95 -2.25
C THR A 99 -17.06 -5.88 -3.17
N ARG A 100 -17.32 -5.48 -4.43
CA ARG A 100 -18.16 -6.22 -5.35
C ARG A 100 -17.57 -6.31 -6.75
N PRO A 101 -17.75 -7.44 -7.44
CA PRO A 101 -17.48 -7.50 -8.87
C PRO A 101 -18.26 -6.40 -9.61
N ALA A 102 -17.61 -5.62 -10.46
CA ALA A 102 -18.20 -4.55 -11.27
C ALA A 102 -19.41 -5.05 -12.08
N ILE A 103 -19.40 -6.33 -12.49
CA ILE A 103 -20.53 -6.98 -13.17
C ILE A 103 -21.78 -7.12 -12.29
N GLU A 104 -21.62 -7.22 -10.97
CA GLU A 104 -22.73 -7.26 -10.01
C GLU A 104 -23.25 -5.86 -9.68
N MET A 105 -22.38 -4.84 -9.80
CA MET A 105 -22.75 -3.44 -9.65
C MET A 105 -23.58 -2.92 -10.83
N LEU A 106 -23.55 -3.60 -11.97
CA LEU A 106 -24.40 -3.34 -13.14
C LEU A 106 -25.82 -3.89 -13.02
N LYS A 107 -26.07 -4.88 -12.13
CA LYS A 107 -27.39 -5.53 -11.99
C LYS A 107 -28.53 -4.60 -11.53
N PRO A 108 -28.31 -3.57 -10.69
CA PRO A 108 -29.35 -2.61 -10.32
C PRO A 108 -29.67 -1.59 -11.42
N TYR A 109 -28.74 -1.38 -12.37
CA TYR A 109 -28.95 -0.48 -13.49
C TYR A 109 -29.83 -1.18 -14.52
N ALA A 110 -31.01 -0.61 -14.76
CA ALA A 110 -31.96 -1.12 -15.76
C ALA A 110 -31.26 -1.35 -17.12
N PRO A 111 -31.75 -2.26 -17.98
CA PRO A 111 -31.16 -2.55 -19.30
C PRO A 111 -30.95 -1.33 -20.22
N ASN A 112 -31.49 -0.16 -19.85
CA ASN A 112 -31.39 1.10 -20.58
C ASN A 112 -30.69 2.22 -19.79
N ALA A 113 -29.95 1.92 -18.71
CA ALA A 113 -29.21 2.92 -17.97
C ALA A 113 -28.05 3.47 -18.82
N THR A 114 -28.19 4.72 -19.26
CA THR A 114 -27.18 5.46 -20.05
C THR A 114 -26.12 6.13 -19.17
N GLU A 115 -26.37 6.27 -17.88
CA GLU A 115 -25.45 6.87 -16.91
C GLU A 115 -24.85 5.76 -16.04
N ILE A 116 -23.89 5.05 -16.62
CA ILE A 116 -22.92 4.31 -15.82
C ILE A 116 -21.89 5.36 -15.37
N ASP A 117 -21.80 5.60 -14.07
CA ASP A 117 -20.85 6.55 -13.51
C ASP A 117 -19.42 6.13 -13.88
N GLU A 118 -18.66 7.06 -14.45
CA GLU A 118 -17.28 6.87 -14.88
C GLU A 118 -16.36 6.36 -13.76
N TYR A 119 -16.69 6.63 -12.50
CA TYR A 119 -15.90 6.19 -11.35
C TYR A 119 -16.08 4.71 -11.01
N CYS A 120 -17.18 4.06 -11.41
CA CYS A 120 -17.48 2.66 -11.10
C CYS A 120 -16.56 1.66 -11.83
N HIS A 121 -15.85 2.08 -12.89
CA HIS A 121 -15.11 1.18 -13.79
C HIS A 121 -13.61 1.45 -13.94
N ARG A 122 -13.03 2.37 -13.17
CA ARG A 122 -11.66 2.84 -13.45
C ARG A 122 -10.57 1.76 -13.26
N TYR A 123 -10.76 0.75 -12.41
CA TYR A 123 -9.75 -0.31 -12.21
C TYR A 123 -10.31 -1.73 -12.03
N GLY A 124 -10.48 -2.44 -13.13
CA GLY A 124 -10.61 -3.90 -13.15
C GLY A 124 -12.02 -4.44 -12.90
N ARG A 125 -12.11 -5.65 -12.33
CA ARG A 125 -13.39 -6.36 -12.15
C ARG A 125 -14.15 -5.96 -10.89
N HIS A 126 -13.72 -4.97 -10.09
CA HIS A 126 -14.43 -4.54 -8.87
C HIS A 126 -14.55 -3.02 -8.85
N GLY A 127 -15.68 -2.49 -8.36
CA GLY A 127 -15.95 -1.05 -8.30
C GLY A 127 -16.32 -0.58 -6.90
N LEU A 128 -16.42 0.74 -6.73
CA LEU A 128 -16.99 1.37 -5.54
C LEU A 128 -18.49 1.62 -5.76
N GLU A 129 -19.30 1.45 -4.71
CA GLU A 129 -20.70 1.89 -4.77
C GLU A 129 -20.71 3.43 -4.77
N LEU A 130 -21.62 4.04 -5.56
CA LEU A 130 -21.70 5.49 -5.68
C LEU A 130 -21.88 6.17 -4.31
N SER A 131 -22.67 5.57 -3.42
CA SER A 131 -22.83 6.02 -2.03
C SER A 131 -21.49 6.14 -1.30
N VAL A 132 -20.57 5.18 -1.48
CA VAL A 132 -19.24 5.20 -0.85
C VAL A 132 -18.40 6.35 -1.39
N ILE A 133 -18.50 6.65 -2.69
CA ILE A 133 -17.81 7.79 -3.30
C ILE A 133 -18.41 9.10 -2.78
N GLU A 134 -19.73 9.20 -2.75
CA GLU A 134 -20.43 10.39 -2.25
C GLU A 134 -20.12 10.66 -0.78
N ASP A 135 -20.17 9.64 0.06
CA ASP A 135 -19.82 9.72 1.49
C ASP A 135 -18.36 10.16 1.64
N PHE A 136 -17.46 9.60 0.83
CA PHE A 136 -16.05 10.03 0.80
C PHE A 136 -15.89 11.50 0.43
N LEU A 137 -16.52 11.93 -0.67
CA LEU A 137 -16.48 13.32 -1.11
C LEU A 137 -17.14 14.25 -0.10
N LYS A 138 -18.14 13.81 0.66
CA LYS A 138 -18.78 14.57 1.74
C LYS A 138 -17.96 14.60 3.05
N MET A 139 -16.87 13.81 3.14
CA MET A 139 -16.10 13.54 4.36
C MET A 139 -16.94 12.85 5.45
N ASP A 140 -17.98 12.15 5.06
CA ASP A 140 -18.89 11.42 5.95
C ASP A 140 -18.50 9.94 6.01
N ILE A 141 -17.27 9.65 6.46
CA ILE A 141 -16.73 8.29 6.45
C ILE A 141 -16.32 7.82 7.84
N SER A 142 -16.85 6.66 8.22
CA SER A 142 -16.69 6.06 9.55
C SER A 142 -15.28 5.57 9.92
N PHE A 143 -14.33 5.51 8.98
CA PHE A 143 -12.96 5.06 9.27
C PHE A 143 -11.96 6.21 9.52
N LEU A 144 -12.38 7.46 9.29
CA LEU A 144 -11.59 8.67 9.53
C LEU A 144 -12.21 9.42 10.71
N GLU A 145 -11.69 9.20 11.91
CA GLU A 145 -12.13 9.92 13.09
C GLU A 145 -11.15 11.07 13.39
N LEU A 146 -11.65 12.31 13.35
CA LEU A 146 -10.94 13.46 13.89
C LEU A 146 -11.16 13.49 15.39
N GLN A 147 -10.13 13.17 16.17
CA GLN A 147 -10.14 13.37 17.60
C GLN A 147 -9.52 14.72 17.93
N THR A 148 -10.25 15.54 18.67
CA THR A 148 -9.72 16.79 19.22
C THR A 148 -9.15 16.47 20.59
N GLU A 149 -7.83 16.44 20.71
CA GLU A 149 -7.15 16.18 21.98
C GLU A 149 -7.08 17.47 22.84
N SER A 150 -7.02 18.64 22.21
CA SER A 150 -7.13 19.96 22.85
C SER A 150 -7.54 21.05 21.84
N GLU A 151 -7.81 22.27 22.29
CA GLU A 151 -8.11 23.42 21.40
C GLU A 151 -7.02 23.63 20.32
N ASP A 152 -5.77 23.27 20.63
CA ASP A 152 -4.61 23.44 19.74
C ASP A 152 -4.09 22.12 19.14
N SER A 153 -4.69 20.97 19.48
CA SER A 153 -4.24 19.66 18.95
C SER A 153 -5.40 18.82 18.42
N HIS A 154 -5.32 18.50 17.14
CA HIS A 154 -6.24 17.58 16.47
C HIS A 154 -5.43 16.36 16.03
N SER A 155 -5.83 15.18 16.49
CA SER A 155 -5.30 13.90 16.02
C SER A 155 -6.29 13.29 15.03
N LEU A 156 -5.78 12.68 13.96
CA LEU A 156 -6.58 11.90 13.03
C LEU A 156 -6.34 10.44 13.37
N ILE A 157 -7.39 9.76 13.82
CA ILE A 157 -7.39 8.31 13.94
C ILE A 157 -7.94 7.74 12.65
N ASN A 158 -7.10 6.93 12.02
CA ASN A 158 -7.45 6.24 10.79
C ASN A 158 -7.54 4.75 11.11
N SER A 159 -8.71 4.31 11.56
CA SER A 159 -8.96 2.94 11.99
C SER A 159 -9.71 2.18 10.90
N PHE A 160 -9.10 1.13 10.36
CA PHE A 160 -9.73 0.27 9.37
C PHE A 160 -9.73 -1.16 9.88
N ASP A 161 -10.92 -1.73 9.96
CA ASP A 161 -11.08 -3.17 10.10
C ASP A 161 -10.68 -3.83 8.76
N TYR A 162 -9.47 -4.38 8.73
CA TYR A 162 -8.92 -5.13 7.60
C TYR A 162 -9.23 -6.62 7.75
N ASP A 163 -10.51 -6.98 7.85
CA ASP A 163 -10.94 -8.36 8.09
C ASP A 163 -11.00 -9.28 6.83
N PRO A 164 -11.23 -8.81 5.58
CA PRO A 164 -11.57 -9.74 4.50
C PRO A 164 -10.38 -10.40 3.77
N PHE A 165 -9.12 -10.15 4.15
CA PHE A 165 -7.96 -10.64 3.38
C PHE A 165 -7.54 -12.07 3.69
N TYR A 166 -7.84 -12.57 4.89
CA TYR A 166 -7.27 -13.84 5.37
C TYR A 166 -8.18 -15.05 5.23
N GLY A 167 -9.51 -14.85 5.15
CA GLY A 167 -10.48 -15.96 5.16
C GLY A 167 -10.32 -17.00 4.04
N TRP A 168 -9.75 -16.62 2.88
CA TRP A 168 -9.51 -17.56 1.77
C TRP A 168 -8.15 -18.28 1.82
N PHE A 169 -7.15 -17.67 2.47
CA PHE A 169 -5.77 -18.16 2.48
C PHE A 169 -5.58 -19.36 3.41
N ILE A 170 -6.45 -19.50 4.42
CA ILE A 170 -6.34 -20.45 5.53
C ILE A 170 -6.40 -21.92 5.10
N ASN A 171 -6.98 -22.24 3.95
CA ASN A 171 -7.23 -23.63 3.57
C ASN A 171 -6.08 -24.31 2.80
N TRP A 172 -5.01 -23.59 2.43
CA TRP A 172 -4.00 -24.10 1.47
C TRP A 172 -2.62 -24.36 2.04
N PHE A 173 -2.45 -24.21 3.35
CA PHE A 173 -1.18 -24.46 4.02
C PHE A 173 -1.32 -25.51 5.12
N HIS A 174 -0.19 -26.13 5.46
CA HIS A 174 -0.05 -26.84 6.73
C HIS A 174 0.83 -26.00 7.63
N THR A 175 0.70 -26.21 8.94
CA THR A 175 1.55 -25.56 9.92
C THR A 175 2.66 -26.51 10.37
N LYS A 176 3.81 -25.95 10.71
CA LYS A 176 4.95 -26.70 11.25
C LYS A 176 5.75 -25.80 12.17
N GLU A 177 6.13 -26.33 13.33
CA GLU A 177 7.05 -25.65 14.25
C GLU A 177 8.47 -25.58 13.67
N LYS A 178 9.06 -24.40 13.68
CA LYS A 178 10.45 -24.15 13.25
C LYS A 178 11.09 -23.07 14.12
N LYS A 179 12.42 -23.04 14.14
CA LYS A 179 13.19 -21.95 14.76
C LYS A 179 13.08 -20.66 13.96
N PHE A 180 12.68 -19.60 14.63
CA PHE A 180 12.79 -18.21 14.17
C PHE A 180 13.92 -17.53 14.92
N TYR A 181 14.84 -16.90 14.19
CA TYR A 181 16.00 -16.20 14.76
C TYR A 181 15.72 -14.70 14.78
N THR A 182 15.86 -14.06 15.95
CA THR A 182 15.80 -12.60 16.11
C THR A 182 17.19 -11.97 16.06
N SER A 183 18.23 -12.74 16.40
CA SER A 183 19.65 -12.41 16.30
C SER A 183 20.46 -13.70 16.08
N PRO A 184 21.79 -13.63 15.85
CA PRO A 184 22.62 -14.83 15.73
C PRO A 184 22.57 -15.74 16.98
N GLU A 185 22.40 -15.15 18.17
CA GLU A 185 22.39 -15.84 19.45
C GLU A 185 20.98 -16.18 19.96
N GLU A 186 19.95 -15.48 19.48
CA GLU A 186 18.58 -15.59 19.97
C GLU A 186 17.66 -16.27 18.95
N SER A 187 17.01 -17.34 19.38
CA SER A 187 16.00 -18.05 18.59
C SER A 187 14.86 -18.56 19.46
N ARG A 188 13.70 -18.73 18.83
CA ARG A 188 12.50 -19.28 19.45
C ARG A 188 11.80 -20.22 18.49
N ASP A 189 11.28 -21.32 19.00
CA ASP A 189 10.41 -22.20 18.24
C ASP A 189 9.05 -21.55 18.08
N LEU A 190 8.59 -21.43 16.84
CA LEU A 190 7.32 -20.83 16.50
C LEU A 190 6.63 -21.62 15.40
N GLU A 191 5.32 -21.43 15.29
CA GLU A 191 4.54 -22.04 14.24
C GLU A 191 4.70 -21.29 12.92
N PHE A 192 5.10 -22.02 11.87
CA PHE A 192 5.20 -21.52 10.52
C PHE A 192 4.11 -22.11 9.64
N MET A 193 3.49 -21.24 8.87
CA MET A 193 2.73 -21.61 7.69
C MET A 193 3.69 -22.11 6.61
N CYS A 194 3.42 -23.28 6.05
CA CYS A 194 4.27 -23.91 5.04
C CYS A 194 3.52 -24.17 3.73
N LEU A 195 4.02 -23.59 2.64
CA LEU A 195 3.57 -23.79 1.27
C LEU A 195 4.67 -24.57 0.53
N ASN A 196 4.59 -25.89 0.52
CA ASN A 196 5.64 -26.74 -0.07
C ASN A 196 5.29 -27.15 -1.49
N GLY A 197 6.22 -26.98 -2.43
CA GLY A 197 6.07 -27.51 -3.79
C GLY A 197 5.01 -26.81 -4.64
N TYR A 198 4.64 -25.58 -4.32
CA TYR A 198 3.73 -24.76 -5.13
C TYR A 198 4.50 -23.87 -6.10
N LYS A 199 3.85 -23.54 -7.22
CA LYS A 199 4.37 -22.56 -8.17
C LYS A 199 4.09 -21.15 -7.66
N HIS A 200 5.14 -20.38 -7.46
CA HIS A 200 5.05 -18.96 -7.10
C HIS A 200 5.84 -18.12 -8.11
N ASN A 201 5.49 -16.85 -8.27
CA ASN A 201 6.39 -15.94 -8.96
C ASN A 201 7.56 -15.63 -8.03
N TYR A 202 8.76 -15.89 -8.51
CA TYR A 202 10.00 -15.76 -7.75
C TYR A 202 11.03 -14.97 -8.54
N SER A 203 11.78 -14.14 -7.85
CA SER A 203 13.00 -13.49 -8.37
C SER A 203 14.00 -13.33 -7.24
N GLU A 204 15.24 -13.04 -7.60
CA GLU A 204 16.27 -12.65 -6.66
C GLU A 204 17.25 -11.69 -7.32
N ASN A 205 17.91 -10.88 -6.49
CA ASN A 205 19.06 -10.07 -6.87
C ASN A 205 20.19 -10.32 -5.85
N GLU A 206 21.24 -9.51 -5.85
CA GLU A 206 22.36 -9.68 -4.92
C GLU A 206 21.97 -9.53 -3.44
N GLN A 207 20.94 -8.74 -3.12
CA GLN A 207 20.56 -8.43 -1.74
C GLN A 207 19.33 -9.20 -1.23
N PHE A 208 18.39 -9.53 -2.10
CA PHE A 208 17.07 -10.07 -1.74
C PHE A 208 16.68 -11.30 -2.54
N ARG A 209 15.88 -12.15 -1.89
CA ARG A 209 14.98 -13.09 -2.53
C ARG A 209 13.57 -12.54 -2.42
N MET A 210 12.79 -12.62 -3.50
CA MET A 210 11.40 -12.19 -3.50
C MET A 210 10.49 -13.32 -3.95
N VAL A 211 9.40 -13.52 -3.21
CA VAL A 211 8.29 -14.37 -3.62
C VAL A 211 6.98 -13.60 -3.64
N GLU A 212 6.19 -13.80 -4.69
CA GLU A 212 4.78 -13.41 -4.75
C GLU A 212 3.90 -14.59 -4.36
N ILE A 213 3.04 -14.36 -3.37
CA ILE A 213 2.02 -15.31 -2.92
C ILE A 213 0.67 -14.70 -3.26
N LYS A 214 -0.06 -15.31 -4.19
CA LYS A 214 -1.40 -14.87 -4.55
C LYS A 214 -2.36 -15.13 -3.40
N ILE A 215 -3.00 -14.07 -2.90
CA ILE A 215 -4.03 -14.16 -1.85
C ILE A 215 -5.41 -14.22 -2.49
N LYS A 216 -5.67 -13.34 -3.47
CA LYS A 216 -6.92 -13.25 -4.26
C LYS A 216 -6.61 -12.96 -5.73
N THR A 217 -7.64 -12.97 -6.57
CA THR A 217 -7.53 -12.70 -8.02
C THR A 217 -6.75 -11.42 -8.36
N PHE A 218 -6.81 -10.39 -7.52
CA PHE A 218 -6.16 -9.09 -7.74
C PHE A 218 -5.30 -8.63 -6.55
N THR A 219 -4.96 -9.54 -5.64
CA THR A 219 -4.17 -9.21 -4.44
C THR A 219 -3.11 -10.27 -4.21
N SER A 220 -1.87 -9.82 -4.08
CA SER A 220 -0.72 -10.67 -3.80
C SER A 220 0.07 -10.13 -2.63
N LEU A 221 0.60 -11.04 -1.81
CA LEU A 221 1.61 -10.74 -0.80
C LEU A 221 2.98 -10.89 -1.44
N TYR A 222 3.76 -9.81 -1.44
CA TYR A 222 5.15 -9.83 -1.85
C TYR A 222 6.04 -9.91 -0.62
N VAL A 223 6.84 -10.96 -0.51
CA VAL A 223 7.77 -11.17 0.60
C VAL A 223 9.18 -10.94 0.10
N PHE A 224 9.82 -9.89 0.59
CA PHE A 224 11.23 -9.57 0.31
C PHE A 224 12.09 -10.01 1.49
N LEU A 225 12.90 -11.03 1.28
CA LEU A 225 13.77 -11.60 2.30
C LEU A 225 15.24 -11.26 1.97
N PRO A 226 15.95 -10.49 2.81
CA PRO A 226 17.38 -10.28 2.64
C PRO A 226 18.14 -11.61 2.61
N LYS A 227 19.11 -11.73 1.70
CA LYS A 227 20.02 -12.88 1.64
C LYS A 227 20.97 -12.91 2.83
N GLU A 228 21.41 -11.74 3.31
CA GLU A 228 22.19 -11.60 4.52
C GLU A 228 21.26 -11.51 5.75
N GLN A 229 21.51 -12.36 6.75
CA GLN A 229 20.67 -12.43 7.94
C GLN A 229 20.77 -11.12 8.76
N PHE A 230 19.66 -10.71 9.37
CA PHE A 230 19.57 -9.54 10.26
C PHE A 230 19.88 -8.17 9.63
N LYS A 231 20.07 -8.09 8.30
CA LYS A 231 20.38 -6.83 7.58
C LYS A 231 19.19 -6.00 7.15
N LEU A 232 17.95 -6.50 7.28
CA LEU A 232 16.76 -5.80 6.78
C LEU A 232 16.67 -4.35 7.27
N LYS A 233 16.91 -4.12 8.56
CA LYS A 233 16.83 -2.79 9.18
C LYS A 233 17.85 -1.80 8.62
N GLU A 234 19.10 -2.26 8.46
CA GLU A 234 20.17 -1.46 7.88
C GLU A 234 19.86 -1.11 6.43
N ILE A 235 19.41 -2.11 5.64
CA ILE A 235 19.04 -1.90 4.25
C ILE A 235 17.89 -0.89 4.14
N MET A 236 16.81 -1.05 4.91
CA MET A 236 15.65 -0.16 4.88
C MET A 236 16.00 1.29 5.26
N LYS A 237 16.88 1.49 6.26
CA LYS A 237 17.31 2.84 6.67
C LYS A 237 18.14 3.56 5.62
N ASN A 238 18.98 2.81 4.89
CA ASN A 238 19.91 3.38 3.90
C ASN A 238 19.33 3.38 2.48
N MET A 239 18.10 2.92 2.29
CA MET A 239 17.46 2.83 0.98
C MET A 239 17.01 4.21 0.49
N GLU A 240 17.53 4.65 -0.65
CA GLU A 240 17.14 5.92 -1.27
C GLU A 240 15.80 5.79 -2.00
N ASP A 241 15.65 4.74 -2.81
CA ASP A 241 14.46 4.46 -3.63
C ASP A 241 14.04 2.97 -3.57
N THR A 242 12.88 2.66 -4.17
CA THR A 242 12.34 1.29 -4.24
C THR A 242 12.59 0.59 -5.58
N LYS A 243 13.53 1.08 -6.41
CA LYS A 243 13.79 0.56 -7.76
C LYS A 243 14.12 -0.92 -7.76
N GLN A 244 14.91 -1.37 -6.79
CA GLN A 244 15.25 -2.79 -6.67
C GLN A 244 14.04 -3.68 -6.39
N PHE A 245 13.08 -3.24 -5.56
CA PHE A 245 11.86 -3.99 -5.28
C PHE A 245 10.97 -4.06 -6.51
N TYR A 246 10.83 -2.93 -7.21
CA TYR A 246 10.09 -2.88 -8.47
C TYR A 246 10.72 -3.79 -9.55
N GLN A 247 12.05 -3.82 -9.65
CA GLN A 247 12.75 -4.72 -10.59
C GLN A 247 12.54 -6.19 -10.23
N LEU A 248 12.60 -6.56 -8.95
CA LEU A 248 12.29 -7.93 -8.49
C LEU A 248 10.86 -8.32 -8.88
N MET A 249 9.88 -7.44 -8.63
CA MET A 249 8.49 -7.68 -9.02
C MET A 249 8.33 -7.95 -10.52
N ASN A 250 8.93 -7.13 -11.37
CA ASN A 250 8.79 -7.25 -12.82
C ASN A 250 9.65 -8.34 -13.47
N SER A 251 10.73 -8.78 -12.81
CA SER A 251 11.61 -9.83 -13.31
C SER A 251 11.22 -11.24 -12.83
N SER A 252 10.20 -11.33 -11.98
CA SER A 252 9.75 -12.58 -11.38
C SER A 252 9.25 -13.59 -12.41
N LYS A 253 9.55 -14.86 -12.17
CA LYS A 253 9.16 -15.99 -13.01
C LYS A 253 8.52 -17.08 -12.18
N GLN A 254 7.57 -17.79 -12.78
CA GLN A 254 6.88 -18.88 -12.13
C GLN A 254 7.83 -20.05 -11.86
N THR A 255 8.08 -20.32 -10.58
CA THR A 255 9.07 -21.30 -10.12
C THR A 255 8.48 -22.14 -8.99
N TYR A 256 8.83 -23.43 -8.94
CA TYR A 256 8.50 -24.29 -7.80
C TYR A 256 9.42 -23.95 -6.64
N ILE A 257 8.87 -23.35 -5.58
CA ILE A 257 9.61 -23.01 -4.37
C ILE A 257 8.79 -23.40 -3.15
N SER A 258 9.49 -23.74 -2.07
CA SER A 258 8.84 -23.98 -0.78
C SER A 258 8.97 -22.73 0.06
N VAL A 259 7.84 -22.21 0.54
CA VAL A 259 7.77 -20.99 1.33
C VAL A 259 7.38 -21.34 2.76
N SER A 260 7.99 -20.66 3.73
CA SER A 260 7.62 -20.75 5.14
C SER A 260 7.49 -19.36 5.73
N LEU A 261 6.29 -19.03 6.19
CA LEU A 261 5.96 -17.73 6.79
C LEU A 261 5.59 -17.92 8.25
N LEU A 262 6.04 -17.01 9.11
CA LEU A 262 5.70 -17.05 10.51
C LEU A 262 4.23 -16.62 10.72
N LEU A 263 3.43 -17.42 11.42
CA LEU A 263 1.98 -17.18 11.62
C LEU A 263 1.68 -15.92 12.45
N ARG A 264 2.63 -15.47 13.27
CA ARG A 264 2.45 -14.34 14.21
C ARG A 264 2.49 -12.95 13.55
N PHE A 265 2.67 -12.88 12.24
CA PHE A 265 2.71 -11.64 11.43
C PHE A 265 1.46 -11.43 10.58
N LEU A 266 0.45 -12.29 10.73
CA LEU A 266 -0.89 -12.17 10.16
C LEU A 266 -1.86 -11.87 11.31
#